data_AF-A0A427TQH4-F1
#
_entry.id   AF-A0A427TQH4-F1
#
_cell.length_a   1.000
_cell.length_b   1.000
_cell.length_c   1.000
_cell.angle_alpha   90.00
_cell.angle_beta   90.00
_cell.angle_gamma   90.00
#
_symmetry.space_group_name_H-M   'P 1'
#
loop_
_entity.id
_entity.type
_entity.pdbx_description
1 polymer ?
#
loop_
_entity_poly.entity_id
_entity_poly.type
_entity_poly.pdbx_seq_one_letter_code
_entity_poly.pdbx_strand_id
1 'polypeptide(L)' 'MEQEHLIAIHKNHAGEIISFQTSSGRIISYRKAMMEASTGMITGVNIDESDDGSTTLSSEDGAGFGHYPDIY' A
#
# COMPACT_ATOMS: atom_id res chain seq x y z
N MET A 1 -11.91 3.86 -15.89
CA MET A 1 -11.51 4.09 -14.48
C MET A 1 -10.00 4.24 -14.51
N GLU A 2 -9.47 5.34 -14.00
CA GLU A 2 -8.02 5.54 -13.94
C GLU A 2 -7.47 4.69 -12.81
N GLN A 3 -6.55 3.78 -13.15
CA GLN A 3 -5.87 2.94 -12.18
C GLN A 3 -4.74 3.74 -11.56
N GLU A 4 -4.70 3.76 -10.24
CA GLU A 4 -3.66 4.45 -9.49
C GLU A 4 -2.65 3.42 -8.96
N HIS A 5 -1.43 3.85 -8.72
CA HIS A 5 -0.41 3.02 -8.06
C HIS A 5 0.17 3.78 -6.87
N LEU A 6 0.74 3.04 -5.93
CA LEU A 6 1.35 3.62 -4.75
C LEU A 6 2.75 4.14 -5.11
N ILE A 7 3.10 5.34 -4.68
CA ILE A 7 4.39 5.99 -5.01
C ILE A 7 5.22 6.37 -3.78
N ALA A 8 4.59 6.47 -2.61
CA ALA A 8 5.24 6.82 -1.36
C ALA A 8 4.50 6.18 -0.18
N ILE A 9 5.18 6.09 0.96
CA ILE A 9 4.65 5.55 2.20
C ILE A 9 4.73 6.57 3.32
N HIS A 10 3.94 6.38 4.35
CA HIS A 10 4.12 7.09 5.61
C HIS A 10 4.14 6.10 6.75
N LYS A 11 5.20 6.17 7.56
CA LYS A 11 5.39 5.29 8.71
C LYS A 11 5.08 6.01 10.02
N ASN A 12 4.61 5.26 11.00
CA ASN A 12 4.53 5.73 12.38
C ASN A 12 5.92 5.73 13.06
N HIS A 13 6.00 6.19 14.31
CA HIS A 13 7.23 6.18 15.11
C HIS A 13 7.83 4.78 15.35
N ALA A 14 7.05 3.71 15.20
CA ALA A 14 7.51 2.33 15.29
C ALA A 14 8.05 1.78 13.95
N GLY A 15 7.96 2.55 12.86
CA GLY A 15 8.38 2.14 11.52
C GLY A 15 7.31 1.38 10.74
N GLU A 16 6.09 1.29 11.24
CA GLU A 16 4.98 0.61 10.57
C GLU A 16 4.30 1.54 9.56
N ILE A 17 3.98 1.01 8.38
CA ILE A 17 3.32 1.78 7.33
C ILE A 17 1.85 1.99 7.70
N ILE A 18 1.46 3.25 7.88
CA ILE A 18 0.09 3.63 8.25
C ILE A 18 -0.68 4.25 7.08
N SER A 19 0.00 4.80 6.07
CA SER A 19 -0.62 5.43 4.91
C SER A 19 0.27 5.34 3.67
N PHE A 20 -0.35 5.53 2.51
CA PHE A 20 0.30 5.52 1.20
C PHE A 20 -0.10 6.76 0.41
N GLN A 21 0.80 7.24 -0.43
CA GLN A 21 0.48 8.23 -1.46
C GLN A 21 0.22 7.52 -2.78
N THR A 22 -0.88 7.87 -3.44
CA THR A 22 -1.19 7.38 -4.78
C THR A 22 -0.58 8.28 -5.86
N SER A 23 -0.44 7.77 -7.07
CA SER A 23 0.06 8.52 -8.23
C SER A 23 -0.78 9.75 -8.59
N SER A 24 -2.04 9.84 -8.11
CA SER A 24 -2.87 11.05 -8.25
C SER A 24 -2.62 12.12 -7.17
N GLY A 25 -1.71 11.85 -6.23
CA GLY A 25 -1.34 12.76 -5.15
C GLY A 25 -2.18 12.63 -3.88
N ARG A 26 -3.15 11.70 -3.82
CA ARG A 26 -3.96 11.46 -2.62
C ARG A 26 -3.16 10.68 -1.59
N ILE A 27 -3.41 10.95 -0.30
CA ILE A 27 -2.92 10.12 0.80
C ILE A 27 -4.09 9.27 1.30
N ILE A 28 -3.89 7.95 1.32
CA ILE A 28 -4.87 6.98 1.77
C ILE A 28 -4.30 6.12 2.90
N SER A 29 -5.11 5.77 3.89
CA SER A 29 -4.69 4.87 4.97
C SER A 29 -4.43 3.46 4.45
N TYR A 30 -3.63 2.68 5.17
CA TYR A 30 -3.33 1.29 4.84
C TYR A 30 -4.57 0.45 4.54
N ARG A 31 -5.60 0.53 5.40
CA ARG A 31 -6.87 -0.19 5.22
C ARG A 31 -7.61 0.21 3.93
N LYS A 32 -7.54 1.48 3.55
CA LYS A 32 -8.16 1.98 2.31
C LYS A 32 -7.40 1.50 1.08
N ALA A 33 -6.06 1.47 1.15
CA ALA A 33 -5.23 0.89 0.10
C ALA A 33 -5.54 -0.59 -0.13
N MET A 34 -5.73 -1.40 0.93
CA MET A 34 -6.16 -2.79 0.79
C MET A 34 -7.53 -2.94 0.12
N MET A 35 -8.50 -2.13 0.53
CA MET A 35 -9.84 -2.15 -0.09
C MET A 35 -9.77 -1.77 -1.57
N GLU A 36 -9.04 -0.71 -1.91
CA GLU A 36 -8.91 -0.24 -3.30
C GLU A 36 -8.05 -1.18 -4.15
N ALA A 37 -7.08 -1.88 -3.56
CA ALA A 37 -6.35 -2.95 -4.23
C ALA A 37 -7.28 -4.12 -4.56
N SER A 38 -8.15 -4.52 -3.60
CA SER A 38 -9.12 -5.59 -3.80
C SER A 38 -10.17 -5.25 -4.87
N THR A 39 -10.54 -3.98 -5.02
CA THR A 39 -11.46 -3.52 -6.08
C THR A 39 -10.78 -3.22 -7.41
N GLY A 40 -9.44 -3.31 -7.49
CA GLY A 40 -8.67 -3.00 -8.69
C GLY A 40 -8.50 -1.50 -8.99
N MET A 41 -8.78 -0.62 -8.03
CA MET A 41 -8.48 0.82 -8.12
C MET A 41 -6.99 1.10 -7.93
N ILE A 42 -6.32 0.37 -7.02
CA ILE A 42 -4.86 0.41 -6.86
C ILE A 42 -4.25 -0.79 -7.55
N THR A 43 -3.26 -0.54 -8.40
CA THR A 43 -2.47 -1.57 -9.09
C THR A 43 -1.00 -1.55 -8.63
N GLY A 44 -0.24 -2.58 -9.02
CA GLY A 44 1.16 -2.74 -8.61
C GLY A 44 1.32 -3.25 -7.16
N VAL A 45 0.24 -3.80 -6.58
CA VAL A 45 0.22 -4.35 -5.23
C VAL A 45 -0.53 -5.68 -5.20
N ASN A 46 -0.17 -6.53 -4.25
CA ASN A 46 -0.84 -7.78 -3.94
C ASN A 46 -1.35 -7.76 -2.51
N ILE A 47 -2.47 -8.45 -2.29
CA ILE A 47 -2.95 -8.76 -0.94
C ILE A 47 -2.50 -10.19 -0.66
N ASP A 48 -1.57 -10.31 0.29
CA ASP A 48 -1.04 -11.59 0.73
C ASP A 48 -1.77 -12.01 2.01
N GLU A 49 -2.24 -13.25 2.05
CA GLU A 49 -2.84 -13.84 3.23
C GLU A 49 -1.81 -14.76 3.89
N SER A 50 -1.42 -14.39 5.12
CA SER A 50 -0.53 -15.20 5.93
C SER A 50 -1.27 -16.41 6.50
N ASP A 51 -0.51 -17.47 6.83
CA ASP A 51 -1.04 -18.71 7.42
C ASP A 51 -1.82 -18.49 8.73
N ASP A 52 -1.52 -17.40 9.45
CA ASP A 52 -2.23 -16.94 10.66
C ASP A 52 -3.60 -16.29 10.38
N GLY A 53 -4.00 -16.15 9.10
CA GLY A 53 -5.22 -15.45 8.68
C GLY A 53 -5.10 -13.92 8.66
N SER A 54 -3.89 -13.39 8.89
CA SER A 54 -3.61 -11.97 8.73
C SER A 54 -3.42 -11.64 7.25
N THR A 55 -4.06 -10.56 6.79
CA THR A 55 -3.90 -10.06 5.42
C THR A 55 -2.98 -8.86 5.41
N THR A 56 -1.97 -8.90 4.54
CA THR A 56 -0.99 -7.83 4.38
C THR A 56 -0.92 -7.37 2.93
N LEU A 57 -0.63 -6.09 2.75
CA LEU A 57 -0.37 -5.51 1.44
C LEU A 57 1.12 -5.64 1.13
N SER A 58 1.43 -6.12 -0.06
CA SER A 58 2.78 -6.27 -0.61
C SER A 58 2.87 -5.59 -1.97
N SER A 59 4.07 -5.18 -2.37
CA SER A 59 4.30 -4.68 -3.74
C SER A 59 4.22 -5.84 -4.75
N GLU A 60 4.03 -5.52 -6.03
CA GLU A 60 3.96 -6.54 -7.09
C GLU A 60 5.20 -7.45 -7.15
N ASP A 61 6.36 -6.91 -6.80
CA ASP A 61 7.66 -7.61 -6.80
C ASP A 61 7.89 -8.45 -5.52
N GLY A 62 6.99 -8.36 -4.54
CA GLY A 62 7.11 -9.09 -3.26
C GLY A 62 8.18 -8.54 -2.31
N ALA A 63 8.97 -7.54 -2.73
CA ALA A 63 9.95 -6.85 -1.87
C ALA A 63 9.32 -5.95 -0.80
N GLY A 64 7.98 -5.80 -0.80
CA GLY A 64 7.25 -4.87 0.05
C GLY A 64 7.45 -3.41 -0.36
N PHE A 65 7.15 -2.48 0.55
CA PHE A 65 7.20 -1.04 0.27
C PHE A 65 8.42 -0.32 0.86
N GLY A 66 9.38 -1.05 1.43
CA GLY A 66 10.51 -0.45 2.15
C GLY A 66 11.36 0.50 1.30
N HIS A 67 11.36 0.33 -0.03
CA HIS A 67 12.08 1.18 -0.97
C HIS A 67 11.37 2.49 -1.36
N TYR A 68 10.10 2.66 -0.96
CA TYR A 68 9.34 3.86 -1.29
C TYR A 68 9.81 5.03 -0.41
N PRO A 69 9.84 6.26 -0.97
CA PRO A 69 10.12 7.45 -0.20
C PRO A 69 9.07 7.63 0.91
N ASP A 70 9.49 8.20 2.05
CA ASP A 70 8.52 8.65 3.05
C ASP A 70 7.91 9.99 2.60
N ILE A 71 6.63 10.18 2.92
CA ILE A 71 5.90 11.42 2.64
C ILE A 71 6.34 12.53 3.62
N TYR A 72 6.88 12.17 4.80
CA TYR A 72 7.27 13.10 5.89
C TYR A 72 8.72 12.93 6.37
#